data_AF-A0A379TAN5-F1
#
_entry.id   AF-A0A379TAN5-F1
#
_cell.length_a   1.000
_cell.length_b   1.000
_cell.length_c   1.000
_cell.angle_alpha   90.00
_cell.angle_beta   90.00
_cell.angle_gamma   90.00
#
_symmetry.space_group_name_H-M   'P 1'
#
loop_
_entity.id
_entity.type
_entity.pdbx_description
1 polymer ?
#
loop_
_entity_poly.entity_id
_entity_poly.type
_entity_poly.pdbx_seq_one_letter_code
_entity_poly.pdbx_strand_id
1 'polypeptide(L)'
;MRRLPFSAAQGQGFEAGGHGVLKGGNAWMPDNKINGVDFILPFRFHKGAWQLGTRGPVSLRIAEIVNQVTAKNITADLQGSYPWSESNPLLLKRCQRRRAGR
;
A
#
# COMPACT_ATOMS: atom_id res chain seq x y z
N MET A 1 2.13 22.86 -3.98
CA MET A 1 0.73 22.63 -3.54
C MET A 1 0.04 21.72 -4.55
N ARG A 2 -0.12 20.42 -4.25
CA ARG A 2 -0.73 19.44 -5.17
C ARG A 2 -2.22 19.31 -4.85
N ARG A 3 -3.08 19.81 -5.74
CA ARG A 3 -4.54 19.76 -5.61
C ARG A 3 -5.03 18.35 -5.97
N LEU A 4 -5.69 17.67 -5.04
CA LEU A 4 -6.47 16.47 -5.37
C LEU A 4 -7.76 16.94 -6.07
N PRO A 5 -8.07 16.51 -7.30
CA PRO A 5 -9.34 16.83 -7.92
C PRO A 5 -10.43 16.02 -7.23
N PHE A 6 -11.30 16.70 -6.49
CA PHE A 6 -12.54 16.14 -5.98
C PHE A 6 -13.65 16.53 -6.96
N SER A 7 -14.38 15.55 -7.50
CA SER A 7 -15.61 15.77 -8.25
C SER A 7 -16.73 15.01 -7.54
N ALA A 8 -17.72 15.74 -7.05
CA ALA A 8 -18.94 15.20 -6.49
C ALA A 8 -20.11 15.78 -7.31
N ALA A 9 -20.67 15.01 -8.23
CA ALA A 9 -21.89 15.35 -8.94
C ALA A 9 -23.06 14.62 -8.27
N GLN A 10 -24.14 15.33 -7.96
CA GLN A 10 -25.34 14.76 -7.35
C GLN A 10 -25.93 13.70 -8.30
N GLY A 11 -25.82 12.42 -7.93
CA GLY A 11 -26.28 11.27 -8.73
C GLY A 11 -25.17 10.45 -9.43
N GLN A 12 -23.92 10.89 -9.41
CA GLN A 12 -22.77 10.14 -9.95
C GLN A 12 -21.83 9.83 -8.79
N GLY A 13 -21.73 8.54 -8.43
CA GLY A 13 -21.00 8.09 -7.25
C GLY A 13 -19.61 8.73 -7.12
N PHE A 14 -19.24 9.10 -5.89
CA PHE A 14 -17.98 9.79 -5.57
C PHE A 14 -16.80 9.14 -6.30
N GLU A 15 -16.09 9.93 -7.11
CA GLU A 15 -14.82 9.52 -7.73
C GLU A 15 -13.67 10.29 -7.09
N ALA A 16 -12.75 9.56 -6.47
CA ALA A 16 -11.56 10.14 -5.86
C ALA A 16 -10.32 9.37 -6.29
N GLY A 17 -9.34 10.06 -6.87
CA GLY A 17 -8.06 9.48 -7.25
C GLY A 17 -6.93 10.07 -6.43
N GLY A 18 -5.92 9.27 -6.10
CA GLY A 18 -4.80 9.75 -5.33
C GLY A 18 -3.54 8.90 -5.44
N HIS A 19 -2.48 9.42 -4.84
CA HIS A 19 -1.18 8.77 -4.81
C HIS A 19 -0.50 9.12 -3.48
N GLY A 20 -0.59 8.20 -2.52
CA GLY A 20 0.09 8.30 -1.24
C GLY A 20 1.55 7.86 -1.38
N VAL A 21 2.48 8.63 -0.82
CA VAL A 21 3.90 8.27 -0.76
C VAL A 21 4.38 8.51 0.66
N LEU A 22 4.99 7.50 1.25
CA LEU A 22 5.70 7.56 2.51
C LEU A 22 7.10 7.01 2.29
N LYS A 23 8.10 7.70 2.84
CA LYS A 23 9.53 7.40 2.65
C LYS A 23 10.26 7.43 3.99
N GLY A 24 11.01 6.37 4.29
CA GLY A 24 11.80 6.26 5.50
C GLY A 24 11.00 6.34 6.81
N GLY A 25 9.72 5.99 6.79
CA GLY A 25 8.88 6.03 7.98
C GLY A 25 9.24 4.92 8.98
N ASN A 26 8.97 5.16 10.26
CA ASN A 26 9.15 4.16 11.31
C ASN A 26 7.85 3.99 12.08
N ALA A 27 7.58 2.77 12.55
CA ALA A 27 6.44 2.47 13.39
C ALA A 27 6.86 1.65 14.59
N TRP A 28 6.27 1.96 15.75
CA TRP A 28 6.43 1.20 16.98
C TRP A 28 5.11 0.53 17.34
N MET A 29 5.19 -0.77 17.56
CA MET A 29 4.12 -1.62 18.07
C MET A 29 4.61 -2.22 19.40
N PRO A 30 3.72 -2.68 20.30
CA PRO A 30 4.12 -3.17 21.62
C PRO A 30 5.23 -4.22 21.60
N ASP A 31 5.28 -5.04 20.55
CA ASP A 31 6.15 -6.18 20.38
C ASP A 31 7.17 -6.02 19.23
N ASN A 32 7.05 -4.98 18.39
CA ASN A 32 7.85 -4.82 17.19
C ASN A 32 8.25 -3.37 16.91
N LYS A 33 9.46 -3.17 16.38
CA LYS A 33 9.86 -1.90 15.74
C LYS A 33 10.01 -2.11 14.24
N ILE A 34 9.33 -1.31 13.45
CA ILE A 34 9.40 -1.34 11.99
C ILE A 34 10.15 -0.09 11.54
N ASN A 35 11.28 -0.29 10.85
CA ASN A 35 12.18 0.78 10.44
C ASN A 35 12.30 0.86 8.92
N GLY A 36 12.45 2.08 8.41
CA GLY A 36 12.73 2.32 6.99
C GLY A 36 11.59 1.83 6.09
N VAL A 37 10.36 2.17 6.46
CA VAL A 37 9.15 1.89 5.68
C VAL A 37 9.09 2.87 4.52
N ASP A 38 9.02 2.31 3.33
CA ASP A 38 8.71 2.98 2.08
C ASP A 38 7.38 2.42 1.57
N PHE A 39 6.39 3.28 1.39
CA PHE A 39 5.05 2.89 0.95
C PHE A 39 4.55 3.78 -0.18
N ILE A 40 4.08 3.17 -1.26
CA ILE A 40 3.52 3.86 -2.42
C ILE A 40 2.13 3.29 -2.68
N LEU A 41 1.11 4.14 -2.59
CA LEU A 41 -0.30 3.78 -2.69
C LEU A 41 -0.99 4.60 -3.79
N PRO A 42 -0.93 4.16 -5.05
CA PRO A 42 -1.82 4.66 -6.09
C PRO A 42 -3.21 4.05 -5.89
N PHE A 43 -4.23 4.89 -5.83
CA PHE A 43 -5.61 4.44 -5.64
C PHE A 43 -6.59 5.24 -6.51
N ARG A 44 -7.73 4.62 -6.80
CA ARG A 44 -8.91 5.26 -7.36
C ARG A 44 -10.14 4.69 -6.69
N PHE A 45 -10.98 5.55 -6.14
CA PHE A 45 -12.31 5.21 -5.67
C PHE A 45 -13.32 5.47 -6.79
N HIS A 46 -14.16 4.48 -7.07
CA HIS A 46 -15.25 4.58 -8.03
C HIS A 46 -16.29 3.49 -7.71
N LYS A 47 -17.58 3.81 -7.84
CA LYS A 47 -18.70 2.87 -7.58
C LYS A 47 -18.62 2.15 -6.22
N GLY A 48 -18.20 2.87 -5.17
CA GLY A 48 -18.14 2.31 -3.82
C GLY A 48 -16.93 1.40 -3.54
N ALA A 49 -16.01 1.23 -4.49
CA ALA A 49 -14.83 0.40 -4.33
C ALA A 49 -13.53 1.19 -4.59
N TRP A 50 -12.49 0.85 -3.83
CA TRP A 50 -11.14 1.34 -4.03
C TRP A 50 -10.38 0.40 -4.96
N GLN A 51 -10.06 0.85 -6.15
CA GLN A 51 -9.04 0.22 -6.98
C GLN A 51 -7.66 0.66 -6.51
N LEU A 52 -6.92 -0.29 -5.98
CA LEU A 52 -5.55 -0.14 -5.51
C LEU A 52 -4.60 -0.65 -6.58
N GLY A 53 -3.55 0.12 -6.85
CA GLY A 53 -2.56 -0.29 -7.84
C GLY A 53 -2.92 0.08 -9.29
N THR A 54 -3.70 1.15 -9.52
CA THR A 54 -4.25 1.53 -10.84
C THR A 54 -3.21 1.96 -11.87
N ARG A 55 -2.05 2.47 -11.42
CA ARG A 55 -0.94 2.94 -12.27
C ARG A 55 0.38 2.21 -11.97
N GLY A 56 0.27 1.00 -11.43
CA GLY A 56 1.38 0.22 -10.85
C GLY A 56 0.99 -0.27 -9.46
N PRO A 57 1.53 -1.41 -9.00
CA PRO A 57 1.10 -2.03 -7.74
C PRO A 57 1.36 -1.10 -6.55
N VAL A 58 0.49 -1.24 -5.54
CA VAL A 58 0.78 -0.71 -4.20
C VAL A 58 2.04 -1.39 -3.71
N SER A 59 3.05 -0.60 -3.40
CA SER A 59 4.38 -1.11 -3.07
C SER A 59 4.70 -0.83 -1.61
N LEU A 60 5.04 -1.87 -0.85
CA LEU A 60 5.54 -1.79 0.51
C LEU A 60 6.96 -2.36 0.57
N ARG A 61 7.90 -1.55 1.07
CA ARG A 61 9.29 -1.94 1.27
C ARG A 61 9.65 -1.59 2.71
N ILE A 62 10.19 -2.55 3.45
CA ILE A 62 10.56 -2.38 4.84
C ILE A 62 12.03 -2.76 4.96
N ALA A 63 12.85 -1.83 5.45
CA ALA A 63 14.26 -2.07 5.67
C ALA A 63 14.48 -3.13 6.76
N GLU A 64 13.80 -2.97 7.91
CA GLU A 64 13.98 -3.84 9.06
C GLU A 64 12.72 -3.93 9.93
N ILE A 65 12.43 -5.13 10.42
CA ILE A 65 11.49 -5.38 11.51
C ILE A 65 12.30 -6.00 12.64
N VAL A 66 12.38 -5.29 13.77
CA VAL A 66 13.07 -5.71 14.98
C VAL A 66 12.04 -6.32 15.94
N ASN A 67 12.25 -7.59 16.26
CA ASN A 67 11.51 -8.36 17.27
C ASN A 67 12.43 -9.46 17.82
N GLN A 68 11.88 -10.57 18.33
CA GLN A 68 12.69 -11.73 18.77
C GLN A 68 13.58 -12.32 17.65
N VAL A 69 13.20 -12.17 16.38
CA VAL A 69 13.94 -12.60 15.18
C VAL A 69 13.92 -11.51 14.09
N THR A 70 14.98 -10.71 14.03
CA THR A 70 15.06 -9.59 13.08
C THR A 70 14.89 -10.03 11.63
N ALA A 71 13.90 -9.45 10.96
CA ALA A 71 13.67 -9.61 9.53
C ALA A 71 14.12 -8.36 8.78
N LYS A 72 14.85 -8.53 7.67
CA LYS A 72 15.36 -7.42 6.86
C LYS A 72 14.86 -7.51 5.43
N ASN A 73 14.83 -6.36 4.77
CA ASN A 73 14.60 -6.25 3.32
C ASN A 73 13.32 -6.98 2.89
N ILE A 74 12.21 -6.64 3.54
CA ILE A 74 10.89 -7.19 3.21
C ILE A 74 10.30 -6.33 2.09
N THR A 75 9.76 -6.99 1.08
CA THR A 75 9.06 -6.31 0.01
C THR A 75 7.76 -7.00 -0.33
N ALA A 76 6.67 -6.23 -0.42
CA ALA A 76 5.36 -6.72 -0.80
C ALA A 76 4.71 -5.79 -1.84
N ASP A 77 4.03 -6.38 -2.81
CA ASP A 77 3.30 -5.67 -3.86
C ASP A 77 1.86 -6.16 -3.89
N LEU A 78 0.91 -5.23 -3.81
CA LEU A 78 -0.53 -5.50 -3.79
C LEU A 78 -1.22 -4.79 -4.95
N GLN A 79 -2.24 -5.43 -5.53
CA GLN A 79 -3.04 -4.83 -6.60
C GLN A 79 -4.43 -5.44 -6.66
N GLY A 80 -5.45 -4.62 -6.86
CA GLY A 80 -6.84 -5.07 -6.98
C GLY A 80 -7.81 -4.16 -6.25
N SER A 81 -8.98 -4.69 -5.90
CA SER A 81 -10.07 -3.91 -5.32
C SER A 81 -10.21 -4.09 -3.81
N TYR A 82 -10.53 -3.02 -3.09
CA TYR A 82 -10.95 -3.04 -1.70
C TYR A 82 -12.36 -2.43 -1.57
N PRO A 83 -13.33 -3.10 -0.94
CA PRO A 83 -13.23 -4.42 -0.31
C PRO A 83 -12.96 -5.55 -1.31
N TRP A 84 -12.33 -6.63 -0.82
CA TRP A 84 -12.05 -7.82 -1.62
C TRP A 84 -13.36 -8.54 -2.02
N SER A 85 -13.40 -9.09 -3.23
CA SER A 85 -14.43 -10.04 -3.68
C SER A 85 -13.82 -11.00 -4.70
N GLU A 86 -14.45 -12.16 -4.94
CA GLU A 86 -13.98 -13.09 -5.98
C GLU A 86 -13.95 -12.43 -7.38
N SER A 87 -14.97 -11.64 -7.70
CA SER A 87 -15.05 -10.92 -8.98
C SER A 87 -14.06 -9.75 -9.08
N ASN A 88 -13.62 -9.21 -7.93
CA ASN A 88 -12.67 -8.10 -7.87
C ASN A 88 -11.67 -8.33 -6.72
N PRO A 89 -10.70 -9.24 -6.91
CA PRO A 89 -9.83 -9.65 -5.82
C PRO A 89 -8.73 -8.60 -5.58
N LEU A 90 -8.40 -8.37 -4.30
CA LEU A 90 -7.14 -7.77 -3.89
C LEU A 90 -6.07 -8.86 -3.84
N LEU A 91 -5.06 -8.76 -4.69
CA LEU A 91 -4.04 -9.79 -4.88
C LEU A 91 -2.68 -9.33 -4.37
N LEU A 92 -2.01 -10.24 -3.66
CA LEU A 92 -0.59 -10.14 -3.37
C LEU A 92 0.19 -10.59 -4.60
N LYS A 93 0.76 -9.63 -5.34
CA LYS A 93 1.51 -9.90 -6.57
C LYS A 93 2.92 -10.39 -6.29
N ARG A 94 3.53 -9.89 -5.21
CA ARG A 94 4.86 -10.28 -4.78
C ARG A 94 4.94 -10.17 -3.26
N CYS A 95 5.57 -11.14 -2.62
CA CYS A 95 6.06 -11.01 -1.26
C CYS A 95 7.37 -11.77 -1.14
N GLN A 96 8.40 -11.11 -0.64
CA GLN A 96 9.71 -11.72 -0.47
C GLN A 96 10.43 -11.07 0.70
N ARG A 97 11.21 -11.88 1.41
CA ARG A 97 12.19 -11.44 2.40
C ARG A 97 13.57 -11.77 1.84
N ARG A 98 14.40 -10.78 1.60
CA ARG A 98 15.79 -11.04 1.15
C ARG A 98 16.62 -11.38 2.38
N ARG A 99 17.33 -12.52 2.34
CA ARG A 99 18.33 -12.81 3.38
C ARG A 99 19.44 -11.76 3.28
N ALA A 100 19.90 -11.25 4.41
CA ALA A 100 21.14 -10.49 4.44
C ALA A 100 22.26 -11.41 3.91
N GLY A 101 22.99 -10.96 2.90
CA GLY A 101 24.17 -11.67 2.40
C GLY A 101 25.20 -11.81 3.52
N ARG A 102 25.95 -12.93 3.49
CA ARG A 102 27.13 -13.13 4.33
C ARG A 102 28.16 -12.03 4.09
#